data_AF-A0A840Q7J1-F1
#
_entry.id   AF-A0A840Q7J1-F1
#
_cell.length_a   1.000
_cell.length_b   1.000
_cell.length_c   1.000
_cell.angle_alpha   90.00
_cell.angle_beta   90.00
_cell.angle_gamma   90.00
#
_symmetry.space_group_name_H-M   'P 1'
#
loop_
_entity.id
_entity.type
_entity.pdbx_description
1 polymer ?
#
loop_
_entity_poly.entity_id
_entity_poly.type
_entity_poly.pdbx_seq_one_letter_code
_entity_poly.pdbx_strand_id
1 'polypeptide(L)'
;MPRSNGGILIESAEATPSGGLAAFTGIWNPKLSPGSTREGALVLQLLPPLHCPDAHDRVDVRLWYARHRQWQLLRYWPRCGTDWPYHIAPWIRAALPDLSVEP
;
A
#
# COMPACT_ATOMS: atom_id res chain seq x y z
N MET A 1 7.47 -10.95 0.79
CA MET A 1 6.98 -10.51 2.11
C MET A 1 7.36 -9.05 2.32
N PRO A 2 6.49 -8.22 2.92
CA PRO A 2 6.81 -6.85 3.32
C PRO A 2 8.06 -6.83 4.20
N ARG A 3 8.88 -5.78 4.07
CA ARG A 3 10.04 -5.63 4.94
C ARG A 3 9.60 -5.42 6.39
N SER A 4 10.44 -5.84 7.33
CA SER A 4 10.23 -5.69 8.78
C SER A 4 10.20 -4.24 9.28
N ASN A 5 10.45 -3.27 8.40
CA ASN A 5 10.45 -1.84 8.74
C ASN A 5 9.04 -1.23 8.83
N GLY A 6 8.00 -2.06 8.80
CA GLY A 6 6.61 -1.62 8.89
C GLY A 6 6.03 -1.10 7.57
N GLY A 7 4.78 -0.67 7.62
CA GLY A 7 4.05 -0.09 6.50
C GLY A 7 2.68 0.44 6.93
N ILE A 8 2.03 1.17 6.04
CA ILE A 8 0.70 1.70 6.26
C ILE A 8 -0.31 0.64 5.82
N LEU A 9 -1.05 0.08 6.77
CA LEU A 9 -2.21 -0.76 6.50
C LEU A 9 -3.36 0.15 6.09
N ILE A 10 -3.85 0.00 4.86
CA ILE A 10 -4.95 0.81 4.34
C ILE A 10 -6.25 0.25 4.90
N GLU A 11 -7.01 1.10 5.58
CA GLU A 11 -8.26 0.74 6.25
C GLU A 11 -9.49 1.20 5.47
N SER A 12 -9.40 2.36 4.82
CA SER A 12 -10.48 2.89 4.00
C SER A 12 -9.95 3.73 2.85
N ALA A 13 -10.78 3.89 1.82
CA ALA A 13 -10.54 4.81 0.72
C ALA A 13 -11.82 5.53 0.33
N GLU A 14 -11.67 6.80 -0.02
CA GLU A 14 -12.71 7.63 -0.59
C GLU A 14 -12.51 7.73 -2.10
N ALA A 15 -13.59 7.62 -2.86
CA ALA A 15 -13.56 7.76 -4.31
C ALA A 15 -13.94 9.18 -4.73
N THR A 16 -13.31 9.68 -5.81
CA THR A 16 -13.76 10.90 -6.48
C THR A 16 -15.08 10.65 -7.23
N PRO A 17 -15.85 11.69 -7.60
CA PRO A 17 -17.04 11.54 -8.44
C PRO A 17 -16.77 10.86 -9.79
N SER A 18 -15.54 10.97 -10.30
CA SER A 18 -15.08 10.31 -11.53
C SER A 18 -14.59 8.87 -11.32
N GLY A 19 -14.67 8.33 -10.10
CA GLY A 19 -14.28 6.97 -9.75
C GLY A 19 -12.80 6.76 -9.40
N GLY A 20 -11.99 7.83 -9.37
CA GLY A 20 -10.60 7.80 -8.91
C GLY A 20 -10.48 7.71 -7.38
N LEU A 21 -9.26 7.64 -6.85
CA LEU A 21 -9.01 7.73 -5.41
C LEU A 21 -8.94 9.21 -4.99
N ALA A 22 -9.83 9.64 -4.10
CA ALA A 22 -9.81 10.99 -3.51
C ALA A 22 -8.89 11.04 -2.29
N ALA A 23 -9.06 10.08 -1.38
CA ALA A 23 -8.28 9.96 -0.16
C ALA A 23 -8.20 8.48 0.28
N PHE A 24 -7.27 8.15 1.17
CA PHE A 24 -7.29 6.90 1.90
C PHE A 24 -6.89 7.13 3.35
N THR A 25 -7.41 6.31 4.26
CA THR A 25 -6.94 6.26 5.64
C THR A 25 -6.19 4.95 5.87
N GLY A 26 -5.18 5.01 6.73
CA GLY A 26 -4.47 3.83 7.13
C GLY A 26 -3.71 4.05 8.43
N ILE A 27 -3.40 2.94 9.09
CA ILE A 27 -2.62 2.92 10.31
C ILE A 27 -1.20 2.47 10.02
N TRP A 28 -0.24 3.15 10.62
CA TRP A 28 1.12 2.65 10.63
C TRP A 28 1.20 1.37 11.45
N ASN A 29 1.65 0.28 10.83
CA ASN A 29 1.91 -0.98 11.51
C ASN A 29 3.40 -1.31 11.44
N PRO A 30 4.14 -1.31 12.57
CA PRO A 30 5.56 -1.65 12.59
C PRO A 30 5.82 -3.15 12.39
N LYS A 31 4.81 -4.01 12.58
CA LYS A 31 4.93 -5.48 12.52
C LYS A 31 3.92 -6.06 11.54
N LEU A 32 4.30 -6.10 10.27
CA LEU A 32 3.49 -6.69 9.20
C LEU A 32 3.63 -8.22 9.18
N SER A 33 2.77 -8.91 9.92
CA SER A 33 2.70 -10.38 9.90
C SER A 33 1.48 -10.85 9.10
N PRO A 34 1.63 -11.71 8.08
CA PRO A 34 0.50 -12.13 7.25
C PRO A 34 -0.55 -12.93 8.04
N GLY A 35 -0.14 -13.63 9.10
CA GLY A 35 -1.07 -14.37 9.97
C GLY A 35 -1.95 -13.50 10.87
N SER A 36 -1.61 -12.23 11.06
CA SER A 36 -2.39 -11.27 11.87
C SER A 36 -3.19 -10.27 11.04
N THR A 37 -3.11 -10.36 9.72
CA THR A 37 -3.71 -9.38 8.82
C THR A 37 -4.90 -10.00 8.09
N ARG A 38 -6.02 -9.27 8.05
CA ARG A 38 -7.26 -9.69 7.38
C ARG A 38 -6.98 -10.04 5.92
N GLU A 39 -7.63 -11.09 5.42
CA GLU A 39 -7.68 -11.37 3.98
C GLU A 39 -8.18 -10.11 3.24
N GLY A 40 -7.59 -9.78 2.09
CA GLY A 40 -7.96 -8.58 1.35
C GLY A 40 -7.26 -7.30 1.80
N ALA A 41 -6.52 -7.34 2.91
CA ALA A 41 -5.82 -6.16 3.41
C ALA A 41 -4.74 -5.67 2.45
N LEU A 42 -4.65 -4.34 2.32
CA LEU A 42 -3.64 -3.67 1.53
C LEU A 42 -2.62 -2.99 2.42
N VAL A 43 -1.34 -3.14 2.08
CA VAL A 43 -0.25 -2.50 2.78
C VAL A 43 0.62 -1.72 1.83
N LEU A 44 0.78 -0.44 2.12
CA LEU A 44 1.69 0.46 1.45
C LEU A 44 3.00 0.54 2.25
N GLN A 45 4.13 0.19 1.62
CA GLN A 45 5.46 0.40 2.19
C GLN A 45 6.18 1.50 1.42
N LEU A 46 6.69 2.47 2.17
CA LEU A 46 7.63 3.48 1.70
C LEU A 46 9.00 3.13 2.26
N LEU A 47 9.97 2.87 1.38
CA LEU A 47 11.32 2.46 1.76
C LEU A 47 12.35 3.41 1.14
N PRO A 48 13.50 3.61 1.79
CA PRO A 48 14.63 4.26 1.14
C PRO A 48 15.03 3.51 -0.15
N PRO A 49 15.41 4.21 -1.23
CA PRO A 49 15.82 3.58 -2.46
C PRO A 49 17.07 2.70 -2.29
N LEU A 50 17.01 1.46 -2.76
CA LEU A 50 18.07 0.47 -2.55
C LEU A 50 19.44 0.84 -3.12
N HIS A 51 19.48 1.58 -4.24
CA HIS A 51 20.71 1.89 -4.97
C HIS A 51 21.18 3.34 -4.81
N CYS A 52 20.46 4.14 -4.03
CA CYS A 52 20.82 5.54 -3.76
C CYS A 52 20.19 5.97 -2.43
N PRO A 53 20.72 5.47 -1.29
CA PRO A 53 20.14 5.73 0.02
C PRO A 53 20.18 7.23 0.40
N ASP A 54 21.06 8.01 -0.22
CA ASP A 54 21.20 9.46 0.01
C ASP A 54 20.19 10.31 -0.79
N ALA A 55 19.35 9.69 -1.63
CA ALA A 55 18.25 10.37 -2.31
C ALA A 55 17.08 10.53 -1.33
N HIS A 56 17.22 11.47 -0.39
CA HIS A 56 16.26 11.75 0.68
C HIS A 56 14.87 12.19 0.17
N ASP A 57 14.79 12.66 -1.07
CA ASP A 57 13.56 13.07 -1.76
C ASP A 57 12.86 11.90 -2.50
N ARG A 58 13.45 10.71 -2.48
CA ARG A 58 13.00 9.55 -3.25
C ARG A 58 12.60 8.41 -2.34
N VAL A 59 11.56 7.68 -2.76
CA VAL A 59 11.09 6.49 -2.06
C VAL A 59 10.86 5.35 -3.03
N ASP A 60 11.20 4.15 -2.59
CA ASP A 60 10.74 2.91 -3.18
C ASP A 60 9.36 2.59 -2.61
N VAL A 61 8.35 2.59 -3.47
CA VAL A 61 6.95 2.34 -3.08
C VAL A 61 6.58 0.91 -3.42
N ARG A 62 6.09 0.17 -2.42
CA ARG A 62 5.59 -1.21 -2.61
C ARG A 62 4.15 -1.29 -2.12
N LEU A 63 3.28 -1.84 -2.94
CA LEU A 63 1.91 -2.12 -2.58
C LEU A 63 1.75 -3.64 -2.46
N TRP A 64 1.39 -4.10 -1.27
CA TRP A 64 1.17 -5.50 -0.94
C TRP A 64 -0.31 -5.75 -0.70
N TYR A 65 -0.73 -6.97 -0.98
CA TYR A 65 -2.08 -7.46 -0.75
C TYR A 65 -2.02 -8.80 0.01
N ALA A 66 -2.85 -8.95 1.03
CA ALA A 66 -2.99 -10.19 1.79
C ALA A 66 -3.96 -11.13 1.08
N ARG A 67 -3.45 -12.28 0.62
CA ARG A 67 -4.25 -13.34 -0.01
C ARG A 67 -3.85 -14.72 0.49
N HIS A 68 -4.83 -15.54 0.86
CA HIS A 68 -4.64 -16.89 1.41
C HIS A 68 -3.61 -16.92 2.56
N ARG A 69 -3.69 -15.95 3.49
CA ARG A 69 -2.71 -15.77 4.58
C ARG A 69 -1.26 -15.58 4.13
N GLN A 70 -1.05 -15.10 2.91
CA GLN A 70 0.26 -14.77 2.36
C GLN A 70 0.27 -13.35 1.81
N TRP A 71 1.43 -12.71 1.90
CA TRP A 71 1.64 -11.41 1.28
C TRP A 71 2.03 -11.55 -0.18
N GLN A 72 1.21 -11.01 -1.06
CA GLN A 72 1.50 -10.90 -2.48
C GLN A 72 1.90 -9.46 -2.82
N LEU A 73 3.01 -9.29 -3.55
CA LEU A 73 3.39 -7.98 -4.05
C LEU A 73 2.49 -7.66 -5.23
N LEU A 74 1.63 -6.64 -5.08
CA LEU A 74 0.78 -6.17 -6.15
C LEU A 74 1.61 -5.41 -7.17
N ARG A 75 2.36 -4.41 -6.68
CA ARG A 75 3.20 -3.52 -7.51
C ARG A 75 4.37 -2.94 -6.73
N TYR A 76 5.40 -2.57 -7.48
CA TYR A 76 6.58 -1.87 -7.01
C TYR A 76 6.90 -0.70 -7.95
N TRP A 77 7.18 0.46 -7.37
CA TRP A 77 7.66 1.64 -8.08
C TRP A 77 8.99 2.10 -7.45
N PRO A 78 10.11 2.00 -8.18
CA PRO A 78 11.41 2.40 -7.68
C PRO A 78 11.61 3.91 -7.77
N ARG A 79 12.30 4.51 -6.78
CA ARG A 79 12.81 5.90 -6.82
C ARG A 79 11.75 6.95 -7.19
N CYS A 80 10.54 6.82 -6.67
CA CYS A 80 9.49 7.81 -6.90
C CYS A 80 9.80 9.09 -6.14
N GLY A 81 9.53 10.24 -6.78
CA GLY A 81 9.58 11.56 -6.12
C GLY A 81 8.27 11.86 -5.41
N THR A 82 7.98 13.13 -5.18
CA THR A 82 6.77 13.61 -4.50
C THR A 82 5.46 13.26 -5.21
N ASP A 83 5.52 12.83 -6.46
CA ASP A 83 4.40 12.44 -7.31
C ASP A 83 3.97 10.97 -7.12
N TRP A 84 4.69 10.19 -6.30
CA TRP A 84 4.36 8.79 -6.01
C TRP A 84 2.89 8.51 -5.64
N PRO A 85 2.17 9.39 -4.90
CA PRO A 85 0.77 9.12 -4.56
C PRO A 85 -0.13 8.98 -5.79
N TYR A 86 0.12 9.79 -6.84
CA TYR A 86 -0.65 9.75 -8.09
C TYR A 86 -0.46 8.43 -8.84
N HIS A 87 0.73 7.84 -8.77
CA HIS A 87 1.05 6.56 -9.43
C HIS A 87 0.34 5.38 -8.77
N ILE A 88 0.15 5.42 -7.45
CA ILE A 88 -0.43 4.30 -6.71
C ILE A 88 -1.95 4.42 -6.52
N ALA A 89 -2.50 5.63 -6.60
CA ALA A 89 -3.91 5.90 -6.37
C ALA A 89 -4.87 4.97 -7.16
N PRO A 90 -4.65 4.73 -8.47
CA PRO A 90 -5.48 3.80 -9.23
C PRO A 90 -5.44 2.37 -8.70
N TRP A 91 -4.30 1.94 -8.15
CA TRP A 91 -4.10 0.59 -7.65
C TRP A 91 -4.75 0.37 -6.29
N ILE A 92 -4.64 1.33 -5.39
CA ILE A 92 -5.38 1.32 -4.12
C ILE A 92 -6.88 1.25 -4.41
N ARG A 93 -7.38 2.11 -5.31
CA ARG A 93 -8.80 2.13 -5.68
C ARG A 93 -9.29 0.80 -6.27
N ALA A 94 -8.50 0.19 -7.15
CA ALA A 94 -8.84 -1.06 -7.80
C ALA A 94 -8.77 -2.27 -6.86
N ALA A 95 -7.98 -2.19 -5.79
CA ALA A 95 -7.76 -3.30 -4.86
C ALA A 95 -8.66 -3.25 -3.60
N LEU A 96 -9.43 -2.16 -3.40
CA LEU A 96 -10.41 -2.00 -2.31
C LEU A 96 -11.89 -2.33 -2.63
N PRO A 97 -12.30 -3.03 -3.71
CA PRO A 97 -13.73 -3.22 -4.01
C PRO A 97 -14.46 -4.17 -3.04
N ASP A 98 -13.80 -4.70 -2.00
CA ASP A 98 -14.30 -5.83 -1.19
C ASP A 98 -14.25 -5.61 0.34
N LEU A 99 -14.26 -4.36 0.83
CA LEU A 99 -14.47 -4.09 2.27
C LEU A 99 -15.94 -3.90 2.66
N SER A 100 -16.87 -3.99 1.69
CA SER A 100 -18.30 -3.71 1.89
C SER A 100 -19.21 -4.94 1.83
N VAL A 101 -18.68 -6.17 1.86
CA VAL A 101 -19.52 -7.37 1.96
C VAL A 101 -18.95 -8.34 2.99
N GLU A 102 -19.46 -8.25 4.22
CA GLU A 102 -19.79 -9.47 4.98
C GLU A 102 -21.28 -9.36 5.37
N PRO A 103 -22.11 -10.39 5.10
CA PRO A 103 -23.52 -10.45 5.50
C PRO A 103 -23.72 -10.63 7.00
#